data_AF-A0AAW1VVQ2-F1
#
_entry.id   AF-A0AAW1VVQ2-F1
#
_cell.length_a   1.000
_cell.length_b   1.000
_cell.length_c   1.000
_cell.angle_alpha   90.00
_cell.angle_beta   90.00
_cell.angle_gamma   90.00
#
_symmetry.space_group_name_H-M   'P 1'
#
loop_
_entity.id
_entity.type
_entity.pdbx_description
1 polymer ?
#
loop_
_entity_poly.entity_id
_entity_poly.type
_entity_poly.pdbx_seq_one_letter_code
_entity_poly.pdbx_strand_id
1 'polypeptide(L)'
;MGSWKFIHFIGFVLFSVLLLSETCLASVRKFGKISPGIQGAPMDWIDNDGLFLLSNQSVFGFGFVTTPQDVTLFLLVIIHMDSRNIVWTANRGSPVSNSDKFVFGDKGAVSLLKNGSVVWTYKGA
;
A
#
# COMPACT_ATOMS: atom_id res chain seq x y z
N MET A 1 -52.53 12.92 -2.83
CA MET A 1 -51.98 11.62 -3.28
C MET A 1 -50.58 11.68 -3.92
N GLY A 2 -50.07 12.83 -4.39
CA GLY A 2 -48.73 12.91 -5.03
C GLY A 2 -47.52 12.95 -4.08
N SER A 3 -47.64 13.60 -2.92
CA SER A 3 -46.53 13.80 -1.98
C SER A 3 -45.97 12.50 -1.38
N TRP A 4 -46.83 11.56 -0.99
CA TRP A 4 -46.41 10.29 -0.38
C TRP A 4 -45.58 9.40 -1.31
N LYS A 5 -45.96 9.33 -2.60
CA LYS A 5 -45.23 8.58 -3.62
C LYS A 5 -43.87 9.21 -3.92
N PHE A 6 -43.79 10.54 -3.89
CA PHE A 6 -42.54 11.29 -4.08
C PHE A 6 -41.54 11.01 -2.95
N ILE A 7 -42.00 11.00 -1.69
CA ILE A 7 -41.16 10.68 -0.53
C ILE A 7 -40.62 9.24 -0.61
N HIS A 8 -41.46 8.27 -0.98
CA HIS A 8 -41.02 6.87 -1.15
C HIS A 8 -39.99 6.72 -2.27
N PHE A 9 -40.18 7.42 -3.39
CA PHE A 9 -39.23 7.40 -4.50
C PHE A 9 -37.87 7.97 -4.09
N ILE A 10 -37.84 9.11 -3.39
CA ILE A 10 -36.60 9.68 -2.85
C ILE A 10 -35.94 8.74 -1.84
N GLY A 11 -36.72 8.15 -0.94
CA GLY A 11 -36.20 7.18 0.04
C GLY A 11 -35.58 5.95 -0.62
N PHE A 12 -36.22 5.42 -1.67
CA PHE A 12 -35.68 4.30 -2.45
C PHE A 12 -34.37 4.68 -3.15
N VAL A 13 -34.31 5.85 -3.80
CA VAL A 13 -33.10 6.34 -4.46
C VAL A 13 -31.96 6.52 -3.46
N LEU A 14 -32.21 7.16 -2.31
CA LEU A 14 -31.19 7.34 -1.27
C LEU A 14 -30.71 6.00 -0.71
N PHE A 15 -31.60 5.04 -0.50
CA PHE A 15 -31.24 3.70 -0.05
C PHE A 15 -30.40 2.95 -1.09
N SER A 16 -30.75 3.05 -2.38
CA SER A 16 -29.93 2.51 -3.46
C SER A 16 -28.54 3.14 -3.52
N VAL A 17 -28.43 4.46 -3.31
CA VAL A 17 -27.12 5.15 -3.25
C VAL A 17 -26.27 4.65 -2.07
N LEU A 18 -26.88 4.44 -0.90
CA LEU A 18 -26.16 3.89 0.26
C LEU A 18 -25.71 2.44 0.04
N LEU A 19 -26.55 1.59 -0.57
CA LEU A 19 -26.20 0.21 -0.88
C LEU A 19 -25.13 0.08 -1.96
N LEU A 20 -25.08 1.04 -2.90
CA LEU A 20 -24.10 1.09 -3.98
C LEU A 20 -22.85 1.90 -3.60
N SER A 21 -22.81 2.51 -2.42
CA SER A 21 -21.64 3.26 -1.97
C SER A 21 -20.54 2.26 -1.59
N GLU A 22 -19.49 2.18 -2.40
CA GLU A 22 -18.29 1.44 -2.01
C GLU A 22 -17.59 2.18 -0.87
N THR A 23 -17.13 1.45 0.13
CA THR A 23 -16.32 2.02 1.21
C THR A 23 -14.95 2.39 0.66
N CYS A 24 -14.60 3.68 0.70
CA CYS A 24 -13.23 4.11 0.45
C CYS A 24 -12.37 3.64 1.65
N LEU A 25 -11.75 2.47 1.53
CA LEU A 25 -10.84 1.95 2.53
C LEU A 25 -9.46 2.57 2.33
N ALA A 26 -9.09 3.47 3.24
CA ALA A 26 -7.71 3.94 3.37
C ALA A 26 -6.82 2.79 3.89
N SER A 27 -5.56 2.80 3.49
CA SER A 27 -4.58 1.82 3.93
C SER A 27 -4.13 2.08 5.37
N VAL A 28 -3.72 1.01 6.04
CA VAL A 28 -3.28 1.08 7.44
C VAL A 28 -1.77 1.10 7.50
N ARG A 29 -1.20 2.23 7.92
CA ARG A 29 0.23 2.35 8.22
C ARG A 29 0.54 1.66 9.55
N LYS A 30 1.54 0.77 9.55
CA LYS A 30 2.00 0.02 10.74
C LYS A 30 3.16 0.74 11.42
N PHE A 31 3.38 0.42 12.69
CA PHE A 31 4.44 1.00 13.52
C PHE A 31 5.25 -0.10 14.21
N GLY A 32 6.56 0.06 14.24
CA GLY A 32 7.53 -0.82 14.90
C GLY A 32 7.79 -2.11 14.16
N LYS A 33 6.77 -2.96 14.03
CA LYS A 33 6.88 -4.28 13.42
C LYS A 33 5.64 -4.65 12.61
N ILE A 34 5.85 -5.57 11.67
CA ILE A 34 4.82 -6.29 10.95
C ILE A 34 4.94 -7.78 11.25
N SER A 35 3.87 -8.53 11.09
CA SER A 35 3.86 -10.00 11.24
C SER A 35 3.89 -10.68 9.86
N PRO A 36 4.41 -11.92 9.77
CA PRO A 36 4.23 -12.75 8.59
C PRO A 36 2.76 -12.86 8.17
N GLY A 37 2.53 -13.07 6.87
CA GLY A 37 1.21 -13.16 6.23
C GLY A 37 0.75 -11.86 5.54
N ILE A 38 1.55 -10.80 5.59
CA ILE A 38 1.23 -9.52 4.94
C ILE A 38 1.78 -9.51 3.51
N GLN A 39 0.97 -9.04 2.57
CA GLN A 39 1.38 -8.72 1.22
C GLN A 39 0.71 -7.43 0.76
N GLY A 40 1.29 -6.76 -0.23
CA GLY A 40 0.67 -5.62 -0.88
C GLY A 40 1.53 -5.04 -1.97
N ALA A 41 0.91 -4.25 -2.84
CA ALA A 41 1.52 -3.54 -3.95
C ALA A 41 1.70 -2.05 -3.62
N PRO A 42 2.54 -1.30 -4.37
CA PRO A 42 2.72 0.14 -4.13
C PRO A 42 1.41 0.92 -4.03
N MET A 43 0.42 0.59 -4.86
CA MET A 43 -0.89 1.26 -4.85
C MET A 43 -1.73 0.99 -3.60
N ASP A 44 -1.47 -0.11 -2.89
CA ASP A 44 -2.18 -0.43 -1.64
C ASP A 44 -1.79 0.53 -0.50
N TRP A 45 -0.75 1.35 -0.68
CA TRP A 45 -0.24 2.27 0.35
C TRP A 45 -0.06 3.70 -0.16
N ILE A 46 -0.65 4.05 -1.31
CA ILE A 46 -0.43 5.35 -1.97
C ILE A 46 -0.94 6.54 -1.14
N ASP A 47 -2.03 6.36 -0.41
CA ASP A 47 -2.61 7.31 0.54
C ASP A 47 -1.71 7.55 1.77
N ASN A 48 -0.75 6.65 1.97
CA ASN A 48 0.31 6.72 2.96
C ASN A 48 1.67 7.00 2.29
N ASP A 49 1.75 7.83 1.26
CA ASP A 49 3.01 8.18 0.57
C ASP A 49 3.82 6.93 0.11
N GLY A 50 3.15 5.78 -0.11
CA GLY A 50 3.78 4.49 -0.39
C GLY A 50 4.39 3.78 0.84
N LEU A 51 4.34 4.38 2.03
CA LEU A 51 4.93 3.89 3.27
C LEU A 51 3.95 3.09 4.12
N PHE A 52 4.26 1.82 4.36
CA PHE A 52 3.40 0.91 5.11
C PHE A 52 3.91 0.55 6.50
N LEU A 53 5.16 0.88 6.82
CA LEU A 53 5.74 0.62 8.14
C LEU A 53 6.62 1.79 8.58
N LEU A 54 6.35 2.35 9.75
CA LEU A 54 7.22 3.29 10.43
C LEU A 54 7.96 2.60 11.58
N SER A 55 9.19 3.05 11.85
CA SER A 55 9.90 2.72 13.09
C SER A 55 9.12 3.21 14.33
N ASN A 56 9.44 2.69 15.52
CA ASN A 56 8.72 3.03 16.77
C ASN A 56 8.64 4.54 17.05
N GLN A 57 9.70 5.28 16.72
CA GLN A 57 9.76 6.74 16.90
C GLN A 57 9.44 7.51 15.60
N SER A 58 9.00 6.80 14.54
CA SER A 58 8.72 7.36 13.22
C SER A 58 9.89 8.10 12.57
N VAL A 59 11.12 7.84 12.99
CA VAL A 59 12.35 8.43 12.40
C VAL A 59 12.61 7.87 11.01
N PHE A 60 12.35 6.58 10.82
CA PHE A 60 12.43 5.88 9.54
C PHE A 60 11.08 5.35 9.11
N GLY A 61 10.84 5.41 7.80
CA GLY A 61 9.73 4.75 7.11
C GLY A 61 10.23 3.68 6.14
N PHE A 62 9.41 2.65 5.95
CA PHE A 62 9.64 1.55 5.04
C PHE A 62 8.45 1.41 4.09
N GLY A 63 8.74 1.31 2.81
CA GLY A 63 7.72 1.27 1.77
C GLY A 63 8.26 1.51 0.38
N PHE A 64 7.39 1.99 -0.50
CA PHE A 64 7.66 2.20 -1.90
C PHE A 64 7.81 3.68 -2.23
N VAL A 65 8.77 4.00 -3.09
CA VAL A 65 8.94 5.31 -3.71
C VAL A 65 9.09 5.15 -5.20
N THR A 66 8.67 6.15 -5.97
CA THR A 66 8.86 6.15 -7.43
C THR A 66 10.32 6.34 -7.80
N THR A 67 10.71 5.86 -8.98
CA THR A 67 12.02 6.19 -9.54
C THR A 67 12.03 7.63 -10.09
N PRO A 68 13.15 8.36 -10.01
CA PRO A 68 13.22 9.73 -10.55
C PRO A 68 12.97 9.82 -12.06
N GLN A 69 13.29 8.76 -12.79
CA GLN A 69 13.17 8.71 -14.26
C GLN A 69 11.78 8.24 -14.72
N ASP A 70 11.06 7.48 -13.88
CA ASP A 70 9.78 6.88 -14.24
C ASP A 70 8.88 6.73 -13.00
N VAL A 71 7.77 7.48 -12.99
CA VAL A 71 6.77 7.48 -11.91
C VAL A 71 5.91 6.21 -11.88
N THR A 72 5.98 5.36 -12.90
CA THR A 72 5.30 4.06 -12.96
C THR A 72 6.14 2.93 -12.35
N LEU A 73 7.42 3.21 -12.06
CA LEU A 73 8.36 2.26 -11.47
C LEU A 73 8.66 2.62 -10.02
N PHE A 74 8.74 1.59 -9.18
CA PHE A 74 8.84 1.72 -7.73
C PHE A 74 10.06 0.97 -7.17
N LEU A 75 10.65 1.57 -6.14
CA LEU A 75 11.72 1.03 -5.33
C LEU A 75 11.22 0.79 -3.91
N LEU A 76 11.53 -0.38 -3.36
CA LEU A 76 11.32 -0.70 -1.95
C LEU A 76 12.50 -0.11 -1.15
N VAL A 77 12.20 0.81 -0.23
CA VAL A 77 13.19 1.65 0.44
C VAL A 77 12.99 1.76 1.94
N ILE A 78 14.06 2.14 2.62
CA ILE A 78 13.99 2.78 3.94
C ILE A 78 14.32 4.27 3.74
N ILE A 79 13.44 5.14 4.23
CA ILE A 79 13.56 6.60 4.14
C ILE A 79 13.67 7.21 5.53
N HIS A 80 14.55 8.19 5.70
CA HIS A 80 14.57 9.04 6.89
C HIS A 80 13.45 10.09 6.76
N MET A 81 12.53 10.14 7.71
CA MET A 81 11.26 10.86 7.55
C MET A 81 11.42 12.38 7.49
N ASP A 82 12.33 12.93 8.29
CA ASP A 82 12.52 14.39 8.36
C ASP A 82 13.23 14.93 7.11
N SER A 83 14.32 14.28 6.70
CA SER A 83 15.11 14.73 5.55
C SER A 83 14.63 14.18 4.21
N ARG A 84 13.71 13.21 4.22
CA ARG A 84 13.28 12.43 3.05
C ARG A 84 14.41 11.72 2.31
N ASN A 85 15.57 11.54 2.95
CA ASN A 85 16.69 10.83 2.35
C ASN A 85 16.44 9.32 2.35
N ILE A 86 16.61 8.69 1.20
CA ILE A 86 16.60 7.23 1.07
C ILE A 86 17.93 6.70 1.62
N VAL A 87 17.87 5.97 2.74
CA VAL A 87 19.06 5.41 3.42
C VAL A 87 19.34 3.96 2.99
N TRP A 88 18.33 3.27 2.43
CA TRP A 88 18.49 1.91 1.91
C TRP A 88 17.48 1.62 0.79
N THR A 89 17.84 0.73 -0.13
CA THR A 89 16.99 0.33 -1.25
C THR A 89 17.21 -1.15 -1.58
N ALA A 90 16.14 -1.93 -1.70
CA ALA A 90 16.21 -3.36 -1.96
C ALA A 90 16.53 -3.68 -3.42
N ASN A 91 15.81 -3.06 -4.35
CA ASN A 91 15.66 -3.51 -5.74
C ASN A 91 16.18 -2.48 -6.77
N ARG A 92 17.32 -1.83 -6.49
CA ARG A 92 17.90 -0.78 -7.36
C ARG A 92 18.04 -1.18 -8.82
N GLY A 93 18.42 -2.43 -9.10
CA GLY A 93 18.59 -2.95 -10.46
C GLY A 93 17.32 -3.53 -11.09
N SER A 94 16.23 -3.65 -10.33
CA SER A 94 14.96 -4.19 -10.84
C SER A 94 13.76 -3.50 -10.19
N PRO A 95 13.46 -2.25 -10.57
CA PRO A 95 12.24 -1.56 -10.16
C PRO A 95 10.99 -2.37 -10.51
N VAL A 96 9.96 -2.24 -9.69
CA VAL A 96 8.68 -2.94 -9.83
C VAL A 96 7.57 -2.01 -10.28
N SER A 97 6.50 -2.54 -10.83
CA SER A 97 5.32 -1.79 -11.26
C SER A 97 4.34 -1.55 -10.10
N ASN A 98 3.26 -0.83 -10.37
CA ASN A 98 2.26 -0.42 -9.38
C ASN A 98 1.40 -1.57 -8.81
N SER A 99 1.39 -2.74 -9.46
CA SER A 99 0.62 -3.93 -9.06
C SER A 99 1.49 -5.09 -8.55
N ASP A 100 2.81 -4.92 -8.62
CA ASP A 100 3.80 -5.88 -8.14
C ASP A 100 3.87 -5.88 -6.61
N LYS A 101 4.19 -7.04 -6.01
CA LYS A 101 3.90 -7.28 -4.59
C LYS A 101 5.15 -7.41 -3.73
N PHE A 102 5.14 -6.69 -2.62
CA PHE A 102 5.88 -7.07 -1.41
C PHE A 102 5.14 -8.22 -0.71
N VAL A 103 5.89 -9.23 -0.26
CA VAL A 103 5.35 -10.39 0.45
C VAL A 103 6.22 -10.67 1.67
N PHE A 104 5.62 -10.60 2.86
CA PHE A 104 6.18 -11.14 4.08
C PHE A 104 5.54 -12.50 4.35
N GLY A 105 6.15 -13.57 3.85
CA GLY A 105 5.58 -14.92 3.88
C GLY A 105 5.62 -15.55 5.28
N ASP A 106 4.73 -16.52 5.50
CA ASP A 106 4.48 -17.16 6.81
C ASP A 106 5.72 -17.76 7.48
N LYS A 107 6.74 -18.14 6.69
CA LYS A 107 8.01 -18.70 7.17
C LYS A 107 9.06 -17.65 7.51
N GLY A 108 8.68 -16.36 7.58
CA GLY A 108 9.59 -15.25 7.86
C GLY A 108 10.43 -14.79 6.65
N ALA A 109 10.20 -15.37 5.47
CA ALA A 109 10.86 -14.93 4.24
C ALA A 109 10.20 -13.65 3.72
N VAL A 110 11.01 -12.68 3.33
CA VAL A 110 10.55 -11.43 2.72
C VAL A 110 10.93 -11.47 1.25
N SER A 111 9.99 -11.18 0.36
CA SER A 111 10.23 -11.18 -1.09
C SER A 111 9.55 -10.01 -1.77
N LEU A 112 10.15 -9.55 -2.86
CA LEU A 112 9.55 -8.61 -3.78
C LEU A 112 9.34 -9.32 -5.12
N LEU A 113 8.11 -9.32 -5.60
CA LEU A 113 7.69 -10.03 -6.81
C LEU A 113 7.44 -9.03 -7.94
N LYS A 114 8.03 -9.27 -9.11
CA LYS A 114 7.76 -8.56 -10.36
C LYS A 114 7.11 -9.54 -11.34
N ASN A 115 5.87 -9.28 -11.75
CA ASN A 115 5.08 -10.17 -12.62
C ASN A 115 5.10 -11.63 -12.12
N GLY A 116 4.94 -11.83 -10.80
CA GLY A 116 4.98 -13.15 -10.15
C GLY A 116 6.37 -13.76 -9.95
N SER A 117 7.44 -13.16 -10.49
CA SER A 117 8.82 -13.63 -10.34
C SER A 117 9.54 -12.89 -9.22
N VAL A 118 10.35 -13.59 -8.42
CA VAL A 118 11.12 -12.97 -7.32
C VAL A 118 12.26 -12.13 -7.89
N VAL A 119 12.26 -10.82 -7.60
CA VAL A 119 13.35 -9.90 -7.99
C VAL A 119 14.25 -9.50 -6.83
N TRP A 120 13.78 -9.69 -5.60
CA TRP A 120 14.56 -9.51 -4.38
C TRP A 120 13.98 -10.42 -3.29
N THR A 121 14.84 -11.01 -2.46
CA THR A 121 14.41 -11.81 -1.32
C THR A 121 15.41 -11.74 -0.18
N TYR A 122 14.90 -11.82 1.04
CA TYR A 122 15.65 -12.06 2.24
C TYR A 122 15.07 -13.26 2.96
N LYS A 123 15.93 -14.22 3.29
CA LYS A 123 15.60 -15.34 4.17
C LYS A 123 16.33 -15.08 5.48
N GLY A 124 15.60 -15.09 6.60
CA GLY A 124 16.22 -15.00 7.92
C GLY A 124 17.32 -16.06 8.05
N ALA A 125 18.46 -15.65 8.60
CA ALA A 125 19.54 -16.58 8.96
C ALA A 125 19.09 -17.52 10.08
#